data_AF-A0A9D5TEN6-F1
#
_entry.id   AF-A0A9D5TEN6-F1
#
_cell.length_a   1.000
_cell.length_b   1.000
_cell.length_c   1.000
_cell.angle_alpha   90.00
_cell.angle_beta   90.00
_cell.angle_gamma   90.00
#
_symmetry.space_group_name_H-M   'P 1'
#
loop_
_entity.id
_entity.type
_entity.pdbx_description
1 polymer ?
#
loop_
_entity_poly.entity_id
_entity_poly.type
_entity_poly.pdbx_seq_one_letter_code
_entity_poly.pdbx_strand_id
1 'polypeptide(L)'
;MKKSMLIFALSMVLILLLAGCSCRHEWYAATCAAPKTCSLCGETEGEALPHTWKDATCTDVKTCTVCKATEGEALGHTWQEATCTDVKTCTVCKATEGEALGHTWQEATCTAPKTCSVCQLTEGETVAHQWLEATTEAPKTCSVCGQTTGSKLQTDSRFTTKSTKALQGTWICDETLTDEILGLENFGGVECRITLKFGNTGKLTMRVMPKDEKGFMERYKTYTIDLMYAIFAQQGLSKPGADAAMMDTYGMTVDRYVETQLQNQSVEEMFSTFNSNEVYYVEDNQIYAALAWDAKFVGRTYTLTNGTLVIDDLKLQGSDQTLVWKRS
;
A
#
# COMPACT_ATOMS: atom_id res chain seq x y z
N MET A 1 94.26 33.21 -73.16
CA MET A 1 93.82 34.08 -72.04
C MET A 1 92.34 34.40 -72.23
N LYS A 2 91.49 34.21 -71.20
CA LYS A 2 90.05 34.57 -71.06
C LYS A 2 89.03 33.44 -70.77
N LYS A 3 89.22 32.18 -71.20
CA LYS A 3 88.27 31.08 -70.86
C LYS A 3 88.66 30.26 -69.61
N SER A 4 89.95 29.96 -69.41
CA SER A 4 90.40 29.18 -68.22
C SER A 4 90.42 29.97 -66.91
N MET A 5 90.58 31.30 -66.96
CA MET A 5 90.47 32.15 -65.75
C MET A 5 89.02 32.40 -65.30
N LEU A 6 88.04 32.29 -66.21
CA LEU A 6 86.62 32.36 -65.84
C LEU A 6 86.16 31.09 -65.12
N ILE A 7 86.71 29.92 -65.47
CA ILE A 7 86.40 28.65 -64.81
C ILE A 7 86.99 28.62 -63.39
N PHE A 8 88.18 29.18 -63.19
CA PHE A 8 88.76 29.31 -61.85
C PHE A 8 87.97 30.31 -60.97
N ALA A 9 87.53 31.43 -61.52
CA ALA A 9 86.70 32.41 -60.81
C ALA A 9 85.28 31.89 -60.51
N LEU A 10 84.63 31.15 -61.44
CA LEU A 10 83.35 30.49 -61.17
C LEU A 10 83.50 29.37 -60.13
N SER A 11 84.60 28.62 -60.16
CA SER A 11 84.87 27.58 -59.15
C SER A 11 85.14 28.17 -57.77
N MET A 12 85.83 29.31 -57.68
CA MET A 12 86.13 29.96 -56.41
C MET A 12 84.91 30.65 -55.81
N VAL A 13 84.00 31.18 -56.64
CA VAL A 13 82.71 31.73 -56.19
C VAL A 13 81.71 30.64 -55.80
N LEU A 14 81.72 29.49 -56.49
CA LEU A 14 80.93 28.31 -56.09
C LEU A 14 81.44 27.72 -54.77
N ILE A 15 82.76 27.72 -54.53
CA ILE A 15 83.37 27.32 -53.25
C ILE A 15 83.06 28.33 -52.13
N LEU A 16 82.96 29.62 -52.42
CA LEU A 16 82.58 30.67 -51.45
C LEU A 16 81.07 30.68 -51.13
N LEU A 17 80.21 30.30 -52.09
CA LEU A 17 78.78 30.09 -51.86
C LEU A 17 78.48 28.78 -51.11
N LEU A 18 79.42 27.82 -51.16
CA LEU A 18 79.40 26.55 -50.41
C LEU A 18 80.19 26.63 -49.09
N ALA A 19 80.72 27.79 -48.71
CA ALA A 19 81.23 28.04 -47.37
C ALA A 19 80.04 28.18 -46.41
N GLY A 20 79.31 27.07 -46.21
CA GLY A 20 78.42 26.89 -45.08
C GLY A 20 79.18 27.26 -43.81
N CYS A 21 78.54 28.02 -42.94
CA CYS A 21 79.11 28.55 -41.72
C CYS A 21 80.02 27.53 -41.03
N SER A 22 81.30 27.88 -40.81
CA SER A 22 82.23 27.15 -39.95
C SER A 22 81.86 27.32 -38.46
N CYS A 23 80.56 27.28 -38.14
CA CYS A 23 80.09 27.27 -36.77
C CYS A 23 80.39 25.88 -36.20
N ARG A 24 81.26 25.82 -35.21
CA ARG A 24 81.50 24.57 -34.47
C ARG A 24 80.30 24.36 -33.55
N HIS A 25 79.37 23.51 -33.96
CA HIS A 25 78.11 23.32 -33.25
C HIS A 25 78.31 22.56 -31.94
N GLU A 26 77.74 23.09 -30.87
CA GLU A 26 77.58 22.42 -29.57
C GLU A 26 76.10 22.10 -29.38
N TRP A 27 75.77 20.81 -29.38
CA TRP A 27 74.41 20.33 -29.53
C TRP A 27 73.76 20.00 -28.19
N TYR A 28 72.56 20.55 -27.95
CA TYR A 28 71.67 19.95 -26.98
C TYR A 28 71.08 18.65 -27.55
N ALA A 29 70.91 17.66 -26.68
CA ALA A 29 70.33 16.38 -27.05
C ALA A 29 68.92 16.56 -27.61
N ALA A 30 68.56 15.74 -28.61
CA ALA A 30 67.21 15.72 -29.16
C ALA A 30 66.18 15.34 -28.09
N THR A 31 64.99 15.92 -28.21
CA THR A 31 63.81 15.57 -27.40
C THR A 31 62.71 15.07 -28.32
N CYS A 32 61.58 14.65 -27.75
CA CYS A 32 60.41 14.33 -28.56
C CYS A 32 59.66 15.56 -29.08
N ALA A 33 60.02 16.78 -28.66
CA ALA A 33 59.44 18.02 -29.16
C ALA A 33 60.30 18.68 -30.25
N ALA A 34 61.60 18.38 -30.28
CA ALA A 34 62.55 18.97 -31.22
C ALA A 34 63.78 18.07 -31.43
N PRO A 35 64.38 18.05 -32.63
CA PRO A 35 65.65 17.36 -32.93
C PRO A 35 66.83 17.98 -32.14
N LYS A 36 68.07 17.53 -32.38
CA LYS A 36 69.23 18.15 -31.72
C LYS A 36 69.33 19.62 -32.15
N THR A 37 69.49 20.52 -31.20
CA THR A 37 69.55 21.97 -31.47
C THR A 37 70.87 22.55 -31.03
N CYS A 38 71.52 23.31 -31.90
CA CYS A 38 72.78 23.98 -31.59
C CYS A 38 72.54 25.12 -30.59
N SER A 39 73.28 25.10 -29.47
CA SER A 39 73.14 26.08 -28.40
C SER A 39 73.52 27.52 -28.80
N LEU A 40 74.28 27.68 -29.89
CA LEU A 40 74.87 28.95 -30.30
C LEU A 40 74.15 29.62 -31.49
N CYS A 41 73.60 28.83 -32.43
CA CYS A 41 72.99 29.36 -33.66
C CYS A 41 71.56 28.88 -33.92
N GLY A 42 71.03 27.94 -33.13
CA GLY A 42 69.66 27.44 -33.27
C GLY A 42 69.42 26.51 -34.46
N GLU A 43 70.44 26.19 -35.27
CA GLU A 43 70.32 25.17 -36.31
C GLU A 43 69.98 23.81 -35.69
N THR A 44 69.25 22.98 -36.44
CA THR A 44 68.74 21.68 -35.99
C THR A 44 69.32 20.54 -36.82
N GLU A 45 69.63 19.41 -36.18
CA GLU A 45 70.24 18.24 -36.83
C GLU A 45 69.52 16.94 -36.42
N GLY A 46 69.11 16.15 -37.42
CA GLY A 46 68.40 14.89 -37.26
C GLY A 46 66.89 15.05 -37.04
N GLU A 47 66.22 13.95 -36.66
CA GLU A 47 64.80 13.94 -36.33
C GLU A 47 64.57 14.04 -34.81
N ALA A 48 63.40 14.55 -34.42
CA ALA A 48 62.96 14.48 -33.03
C ALA A 48 62.83 13.02 -32.58
N LEU A 49 63.03 12.77 -31.28
CA LEU A 49 62.83 11.43 -30.73
C LEU A 49 61.34 11.03 -30.81
N PRO A 50 61.01 9.73 -30.99
CA PRO A 50 59.62 9.29 -30.98
C PRO A 50 58.96 9.60 -29.63
N HIS A 51 57.70 10.04 -29.67
CA HIS A 51 56.93 10.27 -28.46
C HIS A 51 56.69 8.96 -27.69
N THR A 52 56.86 9.03 -26.37
CA THR A 52 56.39 7.99 -25.45
C THR A 52 55.02 8.39 -24.93
N TRP A 53 53.97 7.72 -25.39
CA TRP A 53 52.58 8.05 -25.10
C TRP A 53 52.09 7.33 -23.84
N LYS A 54 51.36 8.07 -23.00
CA LYS A 54 50.43 7.50 -22.04
C LYS A 54 49.07 7.35 -22.72
N ASP A 55 48.46 6.18 -22.58
CA ASP A 55 47.16 5.88 -23.17
C ASP A 55 46.05 6.81 -22.68
N ALA A 56 45.05 7.01 -23.53
CA ALA A 56 43.84 7.78 -23.22
C ALA A 56 43.02 7.07 -22.13
N THR A 57 42.33 7.86 -21.31
CA THR A 57 41.36 7.40 -20.31
C THR A 57 39.95 7.79 -20.74
N CYS A 58 38.93 7.53 -19.91
CA CYS A 58 37.57 7.97 -20.18
C CYS A 58 37.43 9.51 -20.28
N THR A 59 38.31 10.25 -19.60
CA THR A 59 38.27 11.72 -19.52
C THR A 59 39.47 12.38 -20.19
N ASP A 60 40.59 11.69 -20.32
CA ASP A 60 41.85 12.26 -20.81
C ASP A 60 42.24 11.67 -22.17
N VAL A 61 42.77 12.53 -23.05
CA VAL A 61 43.37 12.14 -24.33
C VAL A 61 44.74 11.47 -24.15
N LYS A 62 45.27 10.81 -25.19
CA LYS A 62 46.65 10.29 -25.15
C LYS A 62 47.61 11.45 -24.95
N THR A 63 48.56 11.32 -24.03
CA THR A 63 49.45 12.41 -23.64
C THR A 63 50.89 11.94 -23.58
N CYS A 64 51.81 12.66 -24.22
CA CYS A 64 53.23 12.34 -24.18
C CYS A 64 53.77 12.56 -22.76
N THR A 65 54.45 11.55 -22.21
CA THR A 65 54.96 11.59 -20.83
C THR A 65 56.03 12.66 -20.63
N VAL A 66 56.79 12.97 -21.68
CA VAL A 66 57.94 13.88 -21.69
C VAL A 66 57.52 15.33 -21.99
N CYS A 67 56.92 15.61 -23.15
CA CYS A 67 56.63 16.99 -23.58
C CYS A 67 55.18 17.46 -23.38
N LYS A 68 54.28 16.58 -22.89
CA LYS A 68 52.85 16.86 -22.66
C LYS A 68 52.02 17.19 -23.91
N ALA A 69 52.55 16.98 -25.12
CA ALA A 69 51.74 16.98 -26.34
C ALA A 69 50.60 15.95 -26.23
N THR A 70 49.49 16.19 -26.91
CA THR A 70 48.29 15.34 -26.89
C THR A 70 47.91 14.81 -28.28
N GLU A 71 47.27 13.64 -28.34
CA GLU A 71 46.86 13.01 -29.59
C GLU A 71 45.49 12.31 -29.43
N GLY A 72 44.58 12.53 -30.39
CA GLY A 72 43.24 11.93 -30.40
C GLY A 72 42.26 12.52 -29.38
N GLU A 73 41.17 11.80 -29.13
CA GLU A 73 40.12 12.15 -28.18
C GLU A 73 40.12 11.21 -26.96
N ALA A 74 39.48 11.64 -25.87
CA ALA A 74 39.25 10.77 -24.72
C ALA A 74 38.33 9.60 -25.13
N LEU A 75 38.46 8.45 -24.47
CA LEU A 75 37.70 7.26 -24.84
C LEU A 75 36.19 7.41 -24.59
N GLY A 76 35.78 8.40 -23.80
CA GLY A 76 34.41 8.56 -23.33
C GLY A 76 34.00 7.47 -22.34
N HIS A 77 32.75 7.54 -21.89
CA HIS A 77 32.19 6.57 -20.95
C HIS A 77 31.31 5.55 -21.67
N THR A 78 31.60 4.26 -21.46
CA THR A 78 30.66 3.18 -21.76
C THR A 78 29.85 2.88 -20.51
N TRP A 79 28.56 3.21 -20.54
CA TRP A 79 27.68 3.13 -19.38
C TRP A 79 26.95 1.80 -19.28
N GLN A 80 26.90 1.26 -18.07
CA GLN A 80 25.90 0.29 -17.64
C GLN A 80 24.72 1.07 -17.03
N GLU A 81 23.52 0.82 -17.55
CA GLU A 81 22.30 1.53 -17.12
C GLU A 81 21.96 1.27 -15.65
N ALA A 82 21.25 2.23 -15.04
CA ALA A 82 20.82 2.15 -13.66
C ALA A 82 19.83 1.00 -13.43
N THR A 83 19.87 0.41 -12.23
CA THR A 83 18.91 -0.58 -11.74
C THR A 83 18.06 0.03 -10.63
N CYS A 84 17.20 -0.74 -9.97
CA CYS A 84 16.45 -0.26 -8.80
C CYS A 84 17.36 0.16 -7.65
N THR A 85 18.55 -0.42 -7.53
CA THR A 85 19.49 -0.20 -6.42
C THR A 85 20.78 0.50 -6.85
N ASP A 86 21.18 0.33 -8.11
CA ASP A 86 22.46 0.82 -8.61
C ASP A 86 22.28 2.00 -9.56
N VAL A 87 23.14 3.00 -9.42
CA VAL A 87 23.23 4.13 -10.33
C VAL A 87 23.87 3.71 -11.66
N LYS A 88 23.65 4.50 -12.70
CA LYS A 88 24.33 4.31 -13.99
C LYS A 88 25.84 4.43 -13.79
N THR A 89 26.59 3.41 -14.22
CA THR A 89 28.03 3.27 -13.89
C THR A 89 28.86 2.97 -15.13
N CYS A 90 29.97 3.66 -15.31
CA CYS A 90 30.89 3.41 -16.42
C CYS A 90 31.61 2.07 -16.20
N THR A 91 31.55 1.18 -17.19
CA THR A 91 32.13 -0.17 -17.09
C THR A 91 33.66 -0.15 -16.99
N VAL A 92 34.29 0.89 -17.57
CA VAL A 92 35.75 1.08 -17.65
C VAL A 92 36.32 1.75 -16.40
N CYS A 93 35.89 2.98 -16.08
CA CYS A 93 36.50 3.78 -15.01
C CYS A 93 35.69 3.85 -13.71
N LYS A 94 34.51 3.23 -13.66
CA LYS A 94 33.60 3.22 -12.50
C LYS A 94 33.04 4.58 -12.07
N ALA A 95 33.17 5.61 -12.91
CA ALA A 95 32.42 6.86 -12.73
C ALA A 95 30.91 6.57 -12.75
N THR A 96 30.11 7.41 -12.06
CA THR A 96 28.66 7.25 -11.92
C THR A 96 27.90 8.46 -12.42
N GLU A 97 26.68 8.27 -12.93
CA GLU A 97 25.81 9.33 -13.44
C GLU A 97 24.36 9.14 -12.93
N GLY A 98 23.74 10.21 -12.44
CA GLY A 98 22.35 10.18 -11.97
C GLY A 98 22.13 9.38 -10.69
N GLU A 99 20.89 8.94 -10.48
CA GLU A 99 20.44 8.18 -9.31
C GLU A 99 19.94 6.78 -9.72
N ALA A 100 19.79 5.88 -8.75
CA ALA A 100 19.15 4.59 -8.99
C ALA A 100 17.67 4.79 -9.32
N LEU A 101 17.06 3.88 -10.09
CA LEU A 101 15.66 4.00 -10.51
C LEU A 101 14.68 3.95 -9.33
N GLY A 102 15.10 3.39 -8.20
CA GLY A 102 14.23 3.07 -7.08
C GLY A 102 13.25 1.95 -7.40
N HIS A 103 12.41 1.62 -6.42
CA HIS A 103 11.38 0.60 -6.57
C HIS A 103 10.02 1.24 -6.88
N THR A 104 9.41 0.83 -7.99
CA THR A 104 7.99 1.11 -8.28
C THR A 104 7.15 -0.07 -7.81
N TRP A 105 6.43 0.09 -6.71
CA TRP A 105 5.68 -0.98 -6.06
C TRP A 105 4.27 -1.15 -6.62
N GLN A 106 3.90 -2.40 -6.92
CA GLN A 106 2.51 -2.83 -7.06
C GLN A 106 1.98 -3.21 -5.67
N GLU A 107 0.76 -2.81 -5.36
CA GLU A 107 0.14 -3.05 -4.06
C GLU A 107 -0.09 -4.53 -3.78
N ALA A 108 -0.06 -4.88 -2.49
CA ALA A 108 -0.26 -6.24 -2.03
C ALA A 108 -1.70 -6.72 -2.27
N THR A 109 -1.85 -8.03 -2.48
CA THR A 109 -3.12 -8.74 -2.57
C THR A 109 -3.20 -9.80 -1.46
N CYS A 110 -4.32 -10.50 -1.37
CA CYS A 110 -4.43 -11.65 -0.45
C CYS A 110 -3.67 -12.90 -0.92
N THR A 111 -2.98 -12.84 -2.05
CA THR A 111 -2.17 -13.95 -2.59
C THR A 111 -0.72 -13.57 -2.83
N ALA A 112 -0.36 -12.29 -2.79
CA ALA A 112 1.00 -11.81 -3.02
C ALA A 112 1.27 -10.51 -2.26
N PRO A 113 2.47 -10.31 -1.68
CA PRO A 113 2.90 -9.06 -1.05
C PRO A 113 3.14 -7.95 -2.09
N LYS A 114 3.57 -6.76 -1.65
CA LYS A 114 3.93 -5.69 -2.58
C LYS A 114 5.09 -6.15 -3.46
N THR A 115 5.00 -5.90 -4.77
CA THR A 115 5.98 -6.39 -5.74
C THR A 115 6.48 -5.26 -6.62
N CYS A 116 7.79 -5.12 -6.79
CA CYS A 116 8.36 -4.10 -7.66
C CYS A 116 8.13 -4.47 -9.13
N SER A 117 7.48 -3.59 -9.90
CA SER A 117 7.19 -3.84 -11.31
C SER A 117 8.43 -3.93 -12.20
N VAL A 118 9.56 -3.38 -11.74
CA VAL A 118 10.82 -3.32 -12.51
C VAL A 118 11.68 -4.55 -12.22
N CYS A 119 11.99 -4.85 -10.96
CA CYS A 119 12.92 -5.91 -10.58
C CYS A 119 12.29 -7.14 -9.92
N GLN A 120 10.96 -7.14 -9.71
CA GLN A 120 10.21 -8.23 -9.08
C GLN A 120 10.59 -8.54 -7.61
N LEU A 121 11.35 -7.64 -6.97
CA LEU A 121 11.56 -7.72 -5.52
C LEU A 121 10.21 -7.59 -4.80
N THR A 122 10.05 -8.31 -3.68
CA THR A 122 8.83 -8.26 -2.86
C THR A 122 9.09 -7.65 -1.48
N GLU A 123 8.13 -6.90 -0.96
CA GLU A 123 8.19 -6.27 0.36
C GLU A 123 6.87 -6.45 1.15
N GLY A 124 7.00 -6.72 2.45
CA GLY A 124 5.87 -6.85 3.38
C GLY A 124 5.12 -8.18 3.27
N GLU A 125 3.96 -8.23 3.92
CA GLU A 125 3.06 -9.39 3.92
C GLU A 125 1.89 -9.21 2.94
N THR A 126 1.18 -10.31 2.67
CA THR A 126 -0.08 -10.30 1.93
C THR A 126 -1.17 -9.58 2.73
N VAL A 127 -2.13 -8.97 2.03
CA VAL A 127 -3.34 -8.44 2.69
C VAL A 127 -4.21 -9.60 3.18
N ALA A 128 -4.88 -9.44 4.32
CA ALA A 128 -5.81 -10.45 4.80
C ALA A 128 -6.91 -10.76 3.77
N HIS A 129 -7.33 -12.02 3.70
CA HIS A 129 -8.48 -12.40 2.88
C HIS A 129 -9.76 -11.70 3.34
N GLN A 130 -10.50 -11.16 2.38
CA GLN A 130 -11.87 -10.68 2.59
C GLN A 130 -12.83 -11.85 2.36
N TRP A 131 -13.32 -12.44 3.43
CA TRP A 131 -14.15 -13.64 3.36
C TRP A 131 -15.65 -13.33 3.28
N LEU A 132 -16.33 -13.93 2.32
CA LEU A 132 -17.77 -14.09 2.31
C LEU A 132 -18.14 -15.35 3.09
N GLU A 133 -19.14 -15.24 3.97
CA GLU A 133 -19.59 -16.34 4.83
C GLU A 133 -20.14 -17.53 4.04
N ALA A 134 -20.02 -18.73 4.63
CA ALA A 134 -20.52 -19.96 4.03
C ALA A 134 -22.04 -19.90 3.81
N THR A 135 -22.50 -20.59 2.77
CA THR A 135 -23.91 -20.78 2.42
C THR A 135 -24.22 -22.28 2.35
N THR A 136 -25.48 -22.63 2.06
CA THR A 136 -25.87 -24.02 1.78
C THR A 136 -25.34 -24.52 0.43
N GLU A 137 -24.93 -23.62 -0.47
CA GLU A 137 -24.41 -23.94 -1.80
C GLU A 137 -22.88 -23.93 -1.87
N ALA A 138 -22.21 -23.12 -1.04
CA ALA A 138 -20.76 -22.92 -1.07
C ALA A 138 -20.16 -22.68 0.33
N PRO A 139 -18.92 -23.14 0.60
CA PRO A 139 -18.18 -22.82 1.84
C PRO A 139 -17.80 -21.32 1.92
N LYS A 140 -17.13 -20.93 3.00
CA LYS A 140 -16.60 -19.57 3.15
C LYS A 140 -15.62 -19.28 1.99
N THR A 141 -15.83 -18.17 1.28
CA THR A 141 -15.12 -17.89 0.01
C THR A 141 -14.52 -16.50 -0.01
N CYS A 142 -13.26 -16.35 -0.41
CA CYS A 142 -12.63 -15.03 -0.51
C CYS A 142 -13.19 -14.27 -1.71
N SER A 143 -13.69 -13.06 -1.50
CA SER A 143 -14.26 -12.20 -2.56
C SER A 143 -13.21 -11.73 -3.58
N VAL A 144 -11.93 -11.72 -3.20
CA VAL A 144 -10.83 -11.21 -4.03
C VAL A 144 -10.19 -12.32 -4.87
N CYS A 145 -9.84 -13.46 -4.25
CA CYS A 145 -9.10 -14.53 -4.95
C CYS A 145 -9.89 -15.83 -5.17
N GLY A 146 -11.10 -15.95 -4.61
CA GLY A 146 -11.94 -17.15 -4.78
C GLY A 146 -11.49 -18.38 -4.00
N GLN A 147 -10.42 -18.30 -3.18
CA GLN A 147 -10.07 -19.39 -2.27
C GLN A 147 -11.24 -19.70 -1.32
N THR A 148 -11.33 -20.96 -0.89
CA THR A 148 -12.40 -21.43 0.01
C THR A 148 -11.84 -22.04 1.28
N THR A 149 -12.57 -21.93 2.39
CA THR A 149 -12.23 -22.57 3.66
C THR A 149 -13.47 -23.09 4.38
N GLY A 150 -13.30 -24.16 5.15
CA GLY A 150 -14.39 -24.85 5.84
C GLY A 150 -15.31 -25.63 4.89
N SER A 151 -16.48 -26.00 5.42
CA SER A 151 -17.52 -26.67 4.64
C SER A 151 -18.67 -25.70 4.34
N LYS A 152 -19.45 -26.02 3.31
CA LYS A 152 -20.78 -25.43 3.16
C LYS A 152 -21.61 -25.71 4.43
N LEU A 153 -22.55 -24.82 4.73
CA LEU A 153 -23.44 -24.99 5.87
C LEU A 153 -24.15 -26.35 5.76
N GLN A 154 -23.98 -27.18 6.78
CA GLN A 154 -24.66 -28.47 6.85
C GLN A 154 -26.09 -28.23 7.26
N THR A 155 -27.00 -28.50 6.35
CA THR A 155 -28.42 -28.59 6.65
C THR A 155 -28.71 -30.00 7.13
N ASP A 156 -29.38 -30.14 8.28
CA ASP A 156 -30.12 -31.37 8.58
C ASP A 156 -31.00 -31.69 7.35
N SER A 157 -31.13 -32.97 7.00
CA SER A 157 -31.84 -33.41 5.78
C SER A 157 -33.24 -32.82 5.58
N ARG A 158 -33.87 -32.30 6.65
CA ARG A 158 -35.16 -31.58 6.62
C ARG A 158 -35.05 -30.16 6.02
N PHE A 159 -33.89 -29.54 6.09
CA PHE A 159 -33.61 -28.19 5.58
C PHE A 159 -33.22 -28.28 4.09
N THR A 160 -34.25 -28.28 3.22
CA THR A 160 -34.08 -28.31 1.76
C THR A 160 -34.70 -27.08 1.12
N THR A 161 -34.24 -26.70 -0.08
CA THR A 161 -34.84 -25.59 -0.84
C THR A 161 -36.32 -25.81 -1.17
N LYS A 162 -36.81 -27.06 -1.13
CA LYS A 162 -38.22 -27.39 -1.33
C LYS A 162 -39.07 -27.01 -0.13
N SER A 163 -38.63 -27.29 1.10
CA SER A 163 -39.36 -26.91 2.32
C SER A 163 -39.34 -25.40 2.55
N THR A 164 -38.30 -24.70 2.11
CA THR A 164 -38.13 -23.25 2.31
C THR A 164 -38.89 -22.42 1.28
N LYS A 165 -39.23 -22.98 0.12
CA LYS A 165 -40.11 -22.31 -0.87
C LYS A 165 -41.50 -21.97 -0.32
N ALA A 166 -41.97 -22.68 0.70
CA ALA A 166 -43.27 -22.43 1.32
C ALA A 166 -43.37 -21.08 2.03
N LEU A 167 -42.25 -20.50 2.46
CA LEU A 167 -42.23 -19.27 3.25
C LEU A 167 -41.12 -18.34 2.77
N GLN A 168 -41.42 -17.49 1.80
CA GLN A 168 -40.49 -16.48 1.28
C GLN A 168 -41.07 -15.07 1.47
N GLY A 169 -40.24 -14.15 1.94
CA GLY A 169 -40.62 -12.76 2.13
C GLY A 169 -40.01 -12.13 3.37
N THR A 170 -40.54 -10.97 3.70
CA THR A 170 -40.11 -10.15 4.83
C THR A 170 -41.27 -10.00 5.82
N TRP A 171 -41.01 -10.25 7.09
CA TRP A 171 -41.93 -10.05 8.18
C TRP A 171 -41.36 -9.00 9.12
N ILE A 172 -42.23 -8.10 9.57
CA ILE A 172 -41.84 -7.00 10.45
C ILE A 172 -42.72 -6.97 11.69
N CYS A 173 -42.12 -6.59 12.81
CA CYS A 173 -42.81 -6.11 13.99
C CYS A 173 -42.05 -4.90 14.55
N ASP A 174 -42.76 -4.01 15.22
CA ASP A 174 -42.17 -2.89 15.95
C ASP A 174 -42.30 -3.23 17.45
N GLU A 175 -41.22 -3.08 18.21
CA GLU A 175 -41.17 -3.42 19.64
C GLU A 175 -40.22 -2.46 20.37
N THR A 176 -40.53 -2.15 21.64
CA THR A 176 -39.67 -1.32 22.47
C THR A 176 -38.66 -2.19 23.21
N LEU A 177 -37.37 -2.07 22.87
CA LEU A 177 -36.30 -2.70 23.63
C LEU A 177 -36.09 -1.95 24.94
N THR A 178 -36.09 -2.69 26.04
CA THR A 178 -35.86 -2.13 27.38
C THR A 178 -34.39 -1.81 27.61
N ASP A 179 -34.14 -1.00 28.63
CA ASP A 179 -32.81 -0.67 29.13
C ASP A 179 -31.99 -1.92 29.49
N GLU A 180 -32.64 -2.94 30.05
CA GLU A 180 -32.01 -4.23 30.38
C GLU A 180 -31.53 -4.96 29.12
N ILE A 181 -32.36 -5.03 28.08
CA ILE A 181 -32.01 -5.67 26.81
C ILE A 181 -30.86 -4.93 26.12
N LEU A 182 -30.87 -3.60 26.19
CA LEU A 182 -29.86 -2.74 25.57
C LEU A 182 -28.56 -2.65 26.39
N GLY A 183 -28.59 -3.04 27.68
CA GLY A 183 -27.49 -2.81 28.61
C GLY A 183 -27.27 -1.31 28.91
N LEU A 184 -28.33 -0.49 28.86
CA LEU A 184 -28.27 0.96 29.04
C LEU A 184 -29.18 1.40 30.20
N GLU A 185 -28.64 1.49 31.41
CA GLU A 185 -29.43 1.85 32.60
C GLU A 185 -30.03 3.26 32.52
N ASN A 186 -31.34 3.39 32.79
CA ASN A 186 -32.09 4.66 32.77
C ASN A 186 -32.08 5.39 31.41
N PHE A 187 -31.92 4.65 30.31
CA PHE A 187 -31.97 5.21 28.96
C PHE A 187 -33.41 5.50 28.51
N GLY A 188 -34.39 4.76 29.02
CA GLY A 188 -35.82 4.93 28.70
C GLY A 188 -36.29 4.12 27.49
N GLY A 189 -35.57 3.05 27.15
CA GLY A 189 -35.88 2.14 26.04
C GLY A 189 -35.71 2.75 24.65
N VAL A 190 -35.85 1.90 23.64
CA VAL A 190 -35.76 2.28 22.22
C VAL A 190 -36.84 1.57 21.42
N GLU A 191 -37.65 2.33 20.70
CA GLU A 191 -38.59 1.78 19.74
C GLU A 191 -37.82 1.28 18.50
N CYS A 192 -37.84 -0.04 18.32
CA CYS A 192 -37.09 -0.72 17.27
C CYS A 192 -38.03 -1.39 16.28
N ARG A 193 -37.59 -1.45 15.02
CA ARG A 193 -38.15 -2.33 14.01
C ARG A 193 -37.33 -3.61 13.96
N ILE A 194 -38.01 -4.73 14.12
CA ILE A 194 -37.43 -6.05 13.92
C ILE A 194 -37.92 -6.60 12.59
N THR A 195 -36.97 -7.09 11.79
CA THR A 195 -37.20 -7.59 10.44
C THR A 195 -36.70 -9.01 10.33
N LEU A 196 -37.59 -9.94 9.99
CA LEU A 196 -37.26 -11.31 9.61
C LEU A 196 -37.35 -11.46 8.10
N LYS A 197 -36.27 -11.91 7.47
CA LYS A 197 -36.23 -12.17 6.03
C LYS A 197 -35.99 -13.65 5.77
N PHE A 198 -36.99 -14.30 5.18
CA PHE A 198 -36.93 -15.70 4.78
C PHE A 198 -36.53 -15.79 3.30
N GLY A 199 -35.36 -16.38 3.04
CA GLY A 199 -34.81 -16.60 1.71
C GLY A 199 -35.17 -17.97 1.13
N ASN A 200 -35.07 -18.09 -0.19
CA ASN A 200 -35.34 -19.33 -0.95
C ASN A 200 -34.28 -20.43 -0.77
N THR A 201 -33.15 -20.12 -0.15
CA THR A 201 -32.06 -21.05 0.14
C THR A 201 -32.13 -21.66 1.55
N GLY A 202 -33.20 -21.36 2.31
CA GLY A 202 -33.31 -21.75 3.73
C GLY A 202 -32.56 -20.84 4.68
N LYS A 203 -32.12 -19.67 4.22
CA LYS A 203 -31.55 -18.62 5.06
C LYS A 203 -32.65 -17.77 5.70
N LEU A 204 -32.57 -17.60 7.01
CA LEU A 204 -33.32 -16.60 7.78
C LEU A 204 -32.34 -15.52 8.23
N THR A 205 -32.67 -14.25 7.99
CA THR A 205 -31.94 -13.12 8.58
C THR A 205 -32.88 -12.35 9.50
N MET A 206 -32.44 -12.15 10.75
CA MET A 206 -33.07 -11.25 11.70
C MET A 206 -32.26 -9.96 11.78
N ARG A 207 -32.93 -8.81 11.65
CA ARG A 207 -32.31 -7.49 11.81
C ARG A 207 -33.15 -6.63 12.73
N VAL A 208 -32.52 -6.01 13.73
CA VAL A 208 -33.16 -5.11 14.71
C VAL A 208 -32.53 -3.74 14.57
N MET A 209 -33.33 -2.71 14.27
CA MET A 209 -32.85 -1.33 14.15
C MET A 209 -33.78 -0.35 14.86
N PRO A 210 -33.25 0.72 15.47
CA PRO A 210 -34.08 1.83 15.94
C PRO A 210 -34.94 2.38 14.79
N LYS A 211 -36.21 2.72 15.07
CA LYS A 211 -37.05 3.41 14.09
C LYS A 211 -36.58 4.83 13.80
N ASP A 212 -35.96 5.46 14.80
CA ASP A 212 -35.29 6.75 14.70
C ASP A 212 -33.82 6.61 15.07
N GLU A 213 -32.99 6.24 14.09
CA GLU A 213 -31.54 6.07 14.25
C GLU A 213 -30.86 7.37 14.70
N LYS A 214 -31.29 8.51 14.15
CA LYS A 214 -30.69 9.81 14.47
C LYS A 214 -31.01 10.22 15.90
N GLY A 215 -32.29 10.15 16.29
CA GLY A 215 -32.71 10.44 17.65
C GLY A 215 -32.11 9.48 18.67
N PHE A 216 -31.94 8.20 18.33
CA PHE A 216 -31.20 7.24 19.15
C PHE A 216 -29.75 7.71 19.38
N MET A 217 -29.01 8.07 18.34
CA MET A 217 -27.62 8.53 18.48
C MET A 217 -27.48 9.82 19.28
N GLU A 218 -28.39 10.78 19.10
CA GLU A 218 -28.41 12.03 19.88
C GLU A 218 -28.66 11.76 21.38
N ARG A 219 -29.60 10.86 21.69
CA ARG A 219 -29.84 10.40 23.06
C ARG A 219 -28.67 9.61 23.63
N TYR A 220 -28.09 8.69 22.87
CA TYR A 220 -26.97 7.85 23.28
C TYR A 220 -25.72 8.68 23.60
N LYS A 221 -25.45 9.72 22.80
CA LYS A 221 -24.42 10.71 23.08
C LYS A 221 -24.66 11.40 24.42
N THR A 222 -25.87 11.91 24.64
CA THR A 222 -26.23 12.63 25.89
C THR A 222 -26.10 11.71 27.10
N TYR A 223 -26.60 10.48 26.98
CA TYR A 223 -26.45 9.42 27.98
C TYR A 223 -24.98 9.15 28.32
N THR A 224 -24.12 9.00 27.31
CA THR A 224 -22.68 8.73 27.50
C THR A 224 -21.99 9.91 28.21
N ILE A 225 -22.32 11.14 27.83
CA ILE A 225 -21.80 12.35 28.49
C ILE A 225 -22.20 12.38 29.97
N ASP A 226 -23.47 12.17 30.28
CA ASP A 226 -23.96 12.17 31.65
C ASP A 226 -23.36 11.03 32.48
N LEU A 227 -23.19 9.84 31.88
CA LEU A 227 -22.50 8.72 32.51
C LEU A 227 -21.04 9.05 32.85
N MET A 228 -20.31 9.67 31.92
CA MET A 228 -18.92 10.10 32.17
C MET A 228 -18.84 11.11 33.30
N TYR A 229 -19.71 12.14 33.32
CA TYR A 229 -19.74 13.09 34.42
C TYR A 229 -20.13 12.43 35.75
N ALA A 230 -21.05 11.45 35.75
CA ALA A 230 -21.40 10.69 36.95
C ALA A 230 -20.21 9.88 37.48
N ILE A 231 -19.41 9.27 36.60
CA ILE A 231 -18.18 8.55 36.97
C ILE A 231 -17.16 9.51 37.61
N PHE A 232 -16.95 10.69 37.02
CA PHE A 232 -16.07 11.71 37.63
C PHE A 232 -16.61 12.23 38.97
N ALA A 233 -17.93 12.36 39.10
CA ALA A 233 -18.56 12.75 40.36
C ALA A 233 -18.33 11.71 41.46
N GLN A 234 -18.32 10.40 41.14
CA GLN A 234 -17.95 9.34 42.09
C GLN A 234 -16.49 9.47 42.56
N GLN A 235 -15.63 10.10 41.77
CA GLN A 235 -14.24 10.42 42.11
C GLN A 235 -14.11 11.79 42.83
N GLY A 236 -15.23 12.46 43.15
CA GLY A 236 -15.26 13.74 43.85
C GLY A 236 -15.07 14.96 42.96
N LEU A 237 -15.08 14.82 41.64
CA LEU A 237 -14.95 15.94 40.70
C LEU A 237 -16.31 16.51 40.31
N SER A 238 -16.42 17.85 40.33
CA SER A 238 -17.54 18.56 39.71
C SER A 238 -17.43 18.51 38.17
N LYS A 239 -18.49 18.84 37.42
CA LYS A 239 -18.41 18.89 35.94
C LYS A 239 -17.25 19.78 35.43
N PRO A 240 -17.04 21.02 35.94
CA PRO A 240 -15.87 21.81 35.55
C PRO A 240 -14.53 21.16 35.92
N GLY A 241 -14.47 20.43 37.04
CA GLY A 241 -13.28 19.69 37.44
C GLY A 241 -13.00 18.50 36.52
N ALA A 242 -14.04 17.79 36.09
CA ALA A 242 -13.96 16.71 35.11
C ALA A 242 -13.48 17.24 33.74
N ASP A 243 -14.04 18.36 33.28
CA ASP A 243 -13.59 19.00 32.04
C ASP A 243 -12.14 19.46 32.12
N ALA A 244 -11.71 20.02 33.26
CA ALA A 244 -10.30 20.38 33.46
C ALA A 244 -9.38 19.15 33.43
N ALA A 245 -9.79 18.04 34.06
CA ALA A 245 -9.02 16.80 34.05
C ALA A 245 -8.93 16.16 32.65
N MET A 246 -10.03 16.15 31.91
CA MET A 246 -10.05 15.69 30.51
C MET A 246 -9.25 16.62 29.59
N MET A 247 -9.29 17.92 29.83
CA MET A 247 -8.50 18.90 29.07
C MET A 247 -7.00 18.69 29.28
N ASP A 248 -6.56 18.43 30.52
CA ASP A 248 -5.15 18.14 30.84
C ASP A 248 -4.67 16.83 30.17
N THR A 249 -5.53 15.81 30.14
CA THR A 249 -5.17 14.48 29.63
C THR A 249 -5.30 14.36 28.11
N TYR A 250 -6.39 14.87 27.54
CA TYR A 250 -6.80 14.64 26.15
C TYR A 250 -6.93 15.93 25.33
N GLY A 251 -6.72 17.11 25.93
CA GLY A 251 -6.83 18.39 25.23
C GLY A 251 -8.26 18.79 24.84
N MET A 252 -9.27 18.22 25.49
CA MET A 252 -10.68 18.49 25.19
C MET A 252 -11.60 18.25 26.40
N THR A 253 -12.79 18.85 26.39
CA THR A 253 -13.83 18.63 27.39
C THR A 253 -14.47 17.24 27.27
N VAL A 254 -15.23 16.81 28.27
CA VAL A 254 -15.95 15.52 28.24
C VAL A 254 -16.87 15.47 27.01
N ASP A 255 -17.66 16.52 26.78
CA ASP A 255 -18.60 16.59 25.66
C ASP A 255 -17.91 16.39 24.31
N ARG A 256 -16.78 17.08 24.11
CA ARG A 256 -16.02 17.03 22.85
C ARG A 256 -15.32 15.70 22.66
N TYR A 257 -14.86 15.09 23.76
CA TYR A 257 -14.30 13.75 23.74
C TYR A 257 -15.34 12.73 23.26
N VAL A 258 -16.53 12.71 23.86
CA VAL A 258 -17.60 11.79 23.47
C VAL A 258 -18.01 12.00 22.01
N GLU A 259 -18.15 13.25 21.55
CA GLU A 259 -18.42 13.54 20.13
C GLU A 259 -17.41 12.90 19.18
N THR A 260 -16.13 13.00 19.53
CA THR A 260 -15.04 12.49 18.70
C THR A 260 -15.05 10.96 18.67
N GLN A 261 -15.30 10.31 19.81
CA GLN A 261 -15.37 8.84 19.88
C GLN A 261 -16.58 8.28 19.11
N LEU A 262 -17.70 8.99 19.11
CA LEU A 262 -18.92 8.56 18.43
C LEU A 262 -18.98 8.94 16.94
N GLN A 263 -18.06 9.78 16.45
CA GLN A 263 -18.11 10.30 15.07
C GLN A 263 -18.11 9.20 13.99
N ASN A 264 -17.42 8.08 14.26
CA ASN A 264 -17.30 6.96 13.32
C ASN A 264 -18.13 5.74 13.73
N GLN A 265 -18.94 5.85 14.79
CA GLN A 265 -19.78 4.75 15.25
C GLN A 265 -21.08 4.73 14.43
N SER A 266 -21.43 3.56 13.91
CA SER A 266 -22.71 3.36 13.23
C SER A 266 -23.75 2.71 14.14
N VAL A 267 -25.02 3.08 13.98
CA VAL A 267 -26.14 2.40 14.66
C VAL A 267 -26.17 0.92 14.29
N GLU A 268 -25.79 0.57 13.06
CA GLU A 268 -25.71 -0.81 12.59
C GLU A 268 -24.75 -1.66 13.46
N GLU A 269 -23.56 -1.15 13.74
CA GLU A 269 -22.57 -1.83 14.57
C GLU A 269 -23.05 -1.98 16.01
N MET A 270 -23.67 -0.93 16.57
CA MET A 270 -24.23 -0.97 17.92
C MET A 270 -25.33 -2.03 18.09
N PHE A 271 -26.14 -2.25 17.05
CA PHE A 271 -27.23 -3.24 17.07
C PHE A 271 -26.82 -4.60 16.50
N SER A 272 -25.56 -4.80 16.10
CA SER A 272 -25.10 -6.00 15.44
C SER A 272 -25.29 -7.29 16.26
N THR A 273 -25.24 -7.19 17.58
CA THR A 273 -25.45 -8.31 18.52
C THR A 273 -26.90 -8.84 18.51
N PHE A 274 -27.86 -8.01 18.11
CA PHE A 274 -29.26 -8.40 17.94
C PHE A 274 -29.55 -8.99 16.56
N ASN A 275 -28.58 -8.95 15.63
CA ASN A 275 -28.75 -9.44 14.27
C ASN A 275 -28.24 -10.88 14.16
N SER A 276 -29.01 -11.74 13.49
CA SER A 276 -28.64 -13.15 13.31
C SER A 276 -28.80 -13.61 11.87
N ASN A 277 -27.95 -14.57 11.49
CA ASN A 277 -28.10 -15.35 10.27
C ASN A 277 -28.30 -16.81 10.66
N GLU A 278 -29.50 -17.30 10.37
CA GLU A 278 -29.99 -18.61 10.77
C GLU A 278 -30.33 -19.44 9.51
N VAL A 279 -30.45 -20.75 9.71
CA VAL A 279 -31.07 -21.66 8.75
C VAL A 279 -32.46 -22.03 9.24
N TYR A 280 -33.42 -22.22 8.33
CA TYR A 280 -34.78 -22.60 8.69
C TYR A 280 -35.39 -23.68 7.78
N TYR A 281 -36.38 -24.40 8.29
CA TYR A 281 -37.32 -25.21 7.50
C TYR A 281 -38.75 -25.01 8.02
N VAL A 282 -39.72 -25.39 7.19
CA VAL A 282 -41.15 -25.35 7.52
C VAL A 282 -41.68 -26.78 7.53
N GLU A 283 -42.36 -27.14 8.61
CA GLU A 283 -43.08 -28.41 8.77
C GLU A 283 -44.47 -28.09 9.32
N ASP A 284 -45.52 -28.48 8.59
CA ASP A 284 -46.90 -28.05 8.83
C ASP A 284 -47.05 -26.52 8.91
N ASN A 285 -47.57 -26.00 10.02
CA ASN A 285 -47.70 -24.56 10.30
C ASN A 285 -46.56 -24.04 11.19
N GLN A 286 -45.51 -24.83 11.39
CA GLN A 286 -44.38 -24.51 12.25
C GLN A 286 -43.13 -24.20 11.43
N ILE A 287 -42.42 -23.16 11.82
CA ILE A 287 -41.09 -22.84 11.28
C ILE A 287 -40.07 -23.20 12.35
N TYR A 288 -39.03 -23.91 11.96
CA TYR A 288 -37.91 -24.26 12.82
C TYR A 288 -36.67 -23.53 12.32
N ALA A 289 -36.06 -22.70 13.17
CA ALA A 289 -34.85 -21.94 12.84
C ALA A 289 -33.71 -22.21 13.82
N ALA A 290 -32.46 -22.21 13.34
CA ALA A 290 -31.26 -22.44 14.16
C ALA A 290 -30.05 -21.64 13.65
N LEU A 291 -29.14 -21.30 14.56
CA LEU A 291 -27.84 -20.70 14.21
C LEU A 291 -27.00 -21.72 13.44
N ALA A 292 -26.46 -21.31 12.29
CA ALA A 292 -25.78 -22.23 11.37
C ALA A 292 -24.41 -22.75 11.85
N TRP A 293 -23.97 -22.37 13.06
CA TRP A 293 -22.58 -22.48 13.53
C TRP A 293 -22.43 -23.21 14.87
N ASP A 294 -23.53 -23.57 15.52
CA ASP A 294 -23.48 -24.18 16.84
C ASP A 294 -23.86 -25.67 16.79
N ALA A 295 -23.10 -26.51 17.48
CA ALA A 295 -23.37 -27.95 17.57
C ALA A 295 -24.68 -28.24 18.35
N LYS A 296 -25.25 -27.21 18.97
CA LYS A 296 -26.54 -27.24 19.65
C LYS A 296 -27.56 -26.47 18.82
N PHE A 297 -28.47 -27.21 18.19
CA PHE A 297 -29.69 -26.65 17.62
C PHE A 297 -30.53 -26.03 18.74
N VAL A 298 -30.42 -24.72 18.96
CA VAL A 298 -31.42 -23.97 19.73
C VAL A 298 -32.50 -23.57 18.75
N GLY A 299 -33.44 -24.50 18.54
CA GLY A 299 -34.56 -24.30 17.62
C GLY A 299 -35.52 -23.25 18.14
N ARG A 300 -35.92 -22.29 17.30
CA ARG A 300 -37.09 -21.44 17.53
C ARG A 300 -38.26 -21.96 16.72
N THR A 301 -39.44 -22.01 17.33
CA THR A 301 -40.68 -22.41 16.66
C THR A 301 -41.54 -21.18 16.41
N TYR A 302 -42.01 -21.03 15.17
CA TYR A 302 -42.93 -19.96 14.77
C TYR A 302 -44.22 -20.59 14.28
N THR A 303 -45.38 -20.05 14.67
CA THR A 303 -46.67 -20.48 14.12
C THR A 303 -47.13 -19.52 13.03
N LEU A 304 -47.37 -20.03 11.81
CA LEU A 304 -47.92 -19.24 10.70
C LEU A 304 -49.45 -19.38 10.65
N THR A 305 -50.16 -18.26 10.85
CA THR A 305 -51.62 -18.20 10.71
C THR A 305 -52.02 -17.04 9.81
N ASN A 306 -52.63 -17.32 8.66
CA ASN A 306 -53.11 -16.30 7.70
C ASN A 306 -52.05 -15.25 7.29
N GLY A 307 -50.79 -15.65 7.13
CA GLY A 307 -49.70 -14.75 6.76
C GLY A 307 -49.05 -14.00 7.93
N THR A 308 -49.56 -14.19 9.15
CA THR A 308 -49.00 -13.64 10.40
C THR A 308 -48.14 -14.70 11.07
N LEU A 309 -46.93 -14.32 11.50
CA LEU A 309 -46.09 -15.18 12.33
C LEU A 309 -46.30 -14.84 13.80
N VAL A 310 -46.36 -15.88 14.62
CA VAL A 310 -46.45 -15.80 16.08
C VAL A 310 -45.26 -16.57 16.65
N ILE A 311 -44.52 -15.94 17.57
CA ILE A 311 -43.38 -16.58 18.23
C ILE A 311 -43.63 -16.60 19.73
N ASP A 312 -43.67 -17.80 20.31
CA ASP A 312 -43.90 -17.98 21.75
C ASP A 312 -42.58 -17.91 22.55
N ASP A 313 -41.44 -18.27 21.94
CA ASP A 313 -40.13 -18.37 22.61
C ASP A 313 -39.17 -17.19 22.37
N LEU A 314 -39.50 -16.26 21.45
CA LEU A 314 -38.72 -15.01 21.29
C LEU A 314 -39.18 -13.98 22.32
N LYS A 315 -38.98 -14.32 23.59
CA LYS A 315 -38.92 -13.32 24.64
C LYS A 315 -37.62 -12.57 24.42
N LEU A 316 -37.68 -11.36 23.86
CA LEU A 316 -36.56 -10.42 24.01
C LEU A 316 -36.39 -10.30 25.53
N GLN A 317 -35.26 -10.77 26.06
CA GLN A 317 -35.04 -11.08 27.48
C GLN A 317 -35.93 -10.25 28.42
N GLY A 318 -36.97 -10.87 29.00
CA GLY A 318 -37.89 -10.22 29.94
C GLY A 318 -39.27 -9.81 29.39
N SER A 319 -39.57 -9.94 28.10
CA SER A 319 -40.94 -9.70 27.60
C SER A 319 -41.83 -10.93 27.83
N ASP A 320 -42.95 -10.75 28.55
CA ASP A 320 -44.01 -11.76 28.68
C ASP A 320 -45.00 -11.72 27.51
N GLN A 321 -44.64 -11.02 26.43
CA GLN A 321 -45.53 -10.78 25.30
C GLN A 321 -45.15 -11.62 24.10
N THR A 322 -46.15 -12.27 23.52
CA THR A 322 -46.07 -12.92 22.22
C THR A 322 -45.90 -11.85 21.14
N LEU A 323 -44.84 -11.95 20.33
CA LEU A 323 -44.62 -11.04 19.21
C LEU A 323 -45.43 -11.48 17.99
N VAL A 324 -46.18 -10.53 17.42
CA VAL A 324 -47.03 -10.73 16.25
C VAL A 324 -46.40 -10.03 15.04
N TRP A 325 -46.04 -10.81 14.02
CA TRP A 325 -45.30 -10.31 12.87
C TRP A 325 -46.18 -10.29 11.64
N LYS A 326 -46.10 -9.18 10.90
CA LYS A 326 -46.89 -9.00 9.68
C LYS A 326 -45.99 -9.08 8.47
N ARG A 327 -46.49 -9.73 7.42
CA ARG A 327 -45.82 -9.72 6.12
C ARG A 327 -45.79 -8.29 5.57
N SER A 328 -44.59 -7.83 5.23
CA SER A 328 -44.32 -6.55 4.57
C SER A 328 -44.76 -6.54 3.12
#